data_AF-A0A7S4UR96-F1
#
_entry.id   AF-A0A7S4UR96-F1
#
_cell.length_a   1.000
_cell.length_b   1.000
_cell.length_c   1.000
_cell.angle_alpha   90.00
_cell.angle_beta   90.00
_cell.angle_gamma   90.00
#
_symmetry.space_group_name_H-M   'P 1'
#
loop_
_entity.id
_entity.type
_entity.pdbx_description
1 polymer ?
#
loop_
_entity_poly.entity_id
_entity_poly.type
_entity_poly.pdbx_seq_one_letter_code
_entity_poly.pdbx_strand_id
1 'polypeptide(L)'
;GSLHELEEREMLEKGLIAREAVEVMKASAQIGPQGFLPYARHAIKQLSVIRSAAEANLSFFGVLEDDLMLAYPPASIRRNVFQALERLPPSADLLYLEMCFENCSHLCYLEGEDLIARSASPACSAAILYTLKGARRILELCDPVFHAI
;
A
#
# COMPACT_ATOMS: atom_id res chain seq x y z
N GLY A 1 10.50 -2.84 -21.31
CA GLY A 1 9.06 -2.93 -21.59
C GLY A 1 8.33 -2.09 -20.58
N SER A 2 7.28 -1.38 -20.99
CA SER A 2 6.38 -0.70 -20.06
C SER A 2 5.76 -1.75 -19.12
N LEU A 3 5.76 -1.53 -17.80
CA LEU A 3 5.11 -2.42 -16.83
C LEU A 3 3.62 -2.70 -17.15
N HIS A 4 3.01 -1.85 -17.97
CA HIS A 4 1.62 -1.97 -18.43
C HIS A 4 1.36 -3.12 -19.43
N GLU A 5 2.42 -3.69 -20.03
CA GLU A 5 2.32 -4.74 -21.05
C GLU A 5 2.83 -6.10 -20.57
N LEU A 6 3.26 -6.21 -19.30
CA LEU A 6 3.74 -7.49 -18.78
C LEU A 6 2.61 -8.52 -18.81
N GLU A 7 2.84 -9.61 -19.51
CA GLU A 7 1.95 -10.77 -19.50
C GLU A 7 2.23 -11.64 -18.27
N GLU A 8 1.22 -12.40 -17.81
CA GLU A 8 1.33 -13.28 -16.63
C GLU A 8 2.57 -14.17 -16.69
N ARG A 9 2.81 -14.78 -17.85
CA ARG A 9 3.94 -15.68 -18.07
C ARG A 9 5.27 -14.96 -17.82
N GLU A 10 5.41 -13.73 -18.32
CA GLU A 10 6.61 -12.93 -18.15
C GLU A 10 6.81 -12.54 -16.67
N MET A 11 5.73 -12.22 -15.95
CA MET A 11 5.80 -11.93 -14.51
C MET A 11 6.23 -13.14 -13.69
N LEU A 12 5.72 -14.34 -14.01
CA LEU A 12 6.11 -15.59 -13.35
C LEU A 12 7.57 -15.95 -13.64
N GLU A 13 7.99 -15.86 -14.91
CA GLU A 13 9.37 -16.17 -15.32
C GLU A 13 10.39 -15.20 -14.68
N LYS A 14 10.00 -13.95 -14.45
CA LYS A 14 10.81 -12.94 -13.74
C LYS A 14 10.70 -13.02 -12.21
N GLY A 15 9.86 -13.91 -11.67
CA GLY A 15 9.61 -14.01 -10.23
C GLY A 15 9.01 -12.74 -9.64
N LEU A 16 8.19 -12.00 -10.39
CA LEU A 16 7.52 -10.77 -9.93
C LEU A 16 6.20 -11.06 -9.20
N ILE A 17 5.59 -12.22 -9.48
CA ILE A 17 4.36 -12.71 -8.84
C ILE A 17 4.56 -14.18 -8.41
N ALA A 18 3.94 -14.59 -7.31
CA ALA A 18 3.93 -15.99 -6.88
C ALA A 18 2.90 -16.81 -7.65
N ARG A 19 3.26 -18.04 -8.06
CA ARG A 19 2.38 -18.92 -8.87
C ARG A 19 1.13 -19.31 -8.09
N GLU A 20 1.32 -19.70 -6.84
CA GLU A 20 0.28 -20.14 -5.92
C GLU A 20 -0.78 -19.06 -5.75
N ALA A 21 -0.33 -17.81 -5.64
CA ALA A 21 -1.22 -16.68 -5.45
C ALA A 21 -1.99 -16.30 -6.72
N VAL A 22 -1.40 -16.48 -7.91
CA VAL A 22 -2.13 -16.34 -9.18
C VAL A 22 -3.27 -17.34 -9.27
N GLU A 23 -3.04 -18.59 -8.85
CA GLU A 23 -4.09 -19.62 -8.84
C GLU A 23 -5.24 -19.25 -7.90
N VAL A 24 -4.94 -18.77 -6.69
CA VAL A 24 -5.94 -18.27 -5.73
C VAL A 24 -6.74 -17.10 -6.31
N MET A 25 -6.05 -16.11 -6.88
CA MET A 25 -6.68 -14.92 -7.45
C MET A 25 -7.58 -15.25 -8.65
N LYS A 26 -7.17 -16.18 -9.51
CA LYS A 26 -7.99 -16.64 -10.64
C LYS A 26 -9.20 -17.46 -10.21
N ALA A 27 -9.09 -18.21 -9.11
CA ALA A 27 -10.19 -18.96 -8.53
C ALA A 27 -11.19 -18.06 -7.78
N SER A 28 -10.82 -16.83 -7.43
CA SER A 28 -11.71 -15.86 -6.81
C SER A 28 -12.85 -15.48 -7.74
N ALA A 29 -14.09 -15.68 -7.28
CA ALA A 29 -15.31 -15.33 -8.01
C ALA A 29 -15.45 -13.81 -8.27
N GLN A 30 -14.74 -12.98 -7.50
CA GLN A 30 -14.78 -11.52 -7.66
C GLN A 30 -13.85 -11.01 -8.77
N ILE A 31 -12.74 -11.71 -9.00
CA ILE A 31 -11.67 -11.26 -9.90
C ILE A 31 -11.72 -12.03 -11.22
N GLY A 32 -11.94 -13.34 -11.14
CA GLY A 32 -11.97 -14.22 -12.29
C GLY A 32 -10.63 -14.37 -13.02
N PRO A 33 -10.60 -15.16 -14.11
CA PRO A 33 -9.34 -15.60 -14.72
C PRO A 33 -8.48 -14.49 -15.35
N GLN A 34 -9.12 -13.40 -15.82
CA GLN A 34 -8.44 -12.29 -16.50
C GLN A 34 -8.41 -11.01 -15.66
N GLY A 35 -9.21 -10.91 -14.60
CA GLY A 35 -9.31 -9.68 -13.80
C GLY A 35 -8.10 -9.43 -12.90
N PHE A 36 -7.26 -10.44 -12.65
CA PHE A 36 -6.12 -10.29 -11.71
C PHE A 36 -4.93 -9.51 -12.31
N LEU A 37 -4.79 -9.52 -13.64
CA LEU A 37 -3.63 -8.93 -14.34
C LEU A 37 -3.43 -7.44 -14.04
N PRO A 38 -4.48 -6.59 -14.09
CA PRO A 38 -4.35 -5.18 -13.68
C PRO A 38 -3.86 -5.01 -12.24
N TYR A 39 -4.37 -5.81 -11.30
CA TYR A 39 -3.95 -5.75 -9.89
C TYR A 39 -2.49 -6.16 -9.73
N ALA A 40 -2.05 -7.22 -10.41
CA ALA A 40 -0.66 -7.65 -10.41
C ALA A 40 0.27 -6.55 -10.94
N ARG A 41 -0.08 -5.94 -12.10
CA ARG A 41 0.70 -4.83 -12.68
C ARG A 41 0.79 -3.63 -11.73
N HIS A 42 -0.31 -3.27 -11.09
CA HIS A 42 -0.33 -2.17 -10.13
C HIS A 42 0.55 -2.51 -8.91
N ALA A 43 0.38 -3.68 -8.30
CA ALA A 43 1.18 -4.09 -7.15
C ALA A 43 2.70 -4.15 -7.48
N ILE A 44 3.09 -4.68 -8.64
CA ILE A 44 4.50 -4.68 -9.11
C ILE A 44 5.03 -3.24 -9.18
N LYS A 45 4.26 -2.32 -9.77
CA LYS A 45 4.64 -0.90 -9.85
C LYS A 45 4.80 -0.29 -8.45
N GLN A 46 3.86 -0.53 -7.53
CA GLN A 46 3.97 -0.03 -6.16
C GLN A 46 5.22 -0.57 -5.45
N LEU A 47 5.49 -1.89 -5.51
CA LEU A 47 6.69 -2.47 -4.92
C LEU A 47 7.98 -1.92 -5.54
N SER A 48 7.99 -1.62 -6.84
CA SER A 48 9.16 -1.00 -7.48
C SER A 48 9.47 0.38 -6.89
N VAL A 49 8.45 1.20 -6.64
CA VAL A 49 8.61 2.53 -6.01
C VAL A 49 9.07 2.38 -4.56
N ILE A 50 8.45 1.46 -3.81
CA ILE A 50 8.82 1.15 -2.42
C ILE A 50 10.28 0.69 -2.33
N ARG A 51 10.72 -0.16 -3.25
CA ARG A 51 12.12 -0.62 -3.33
C ARG A 51 13.08 0.53 -3.58
N SER A 52 12.82 1.36 -4.59
CA SER A 52 13.67 2.51 -4.89
C SER A 52 13.78 3.47 -3.70
N ALA A 53 12.67 3.71 -2.98
CA ALA A 53 12.68 4.54 -1.79
C ALA A 53 13.47 3.92 -0.62
N ALA A 54 13.35 2.61 -0.42
CA ALA A 54 14.09 1.87 0.61
C ALA A 54 15.60 1.82 0.31
N GLU A 55 16.00 1.60 -0.95
CA GLU A 55 17.39 1.63 -1.42
C GLU A 55 18.02 3.02 -1.27
N ALA A 56 17.23 4.07 -1.53
CA ALA A 56 17.64 5.46 -1.29
C ALA A 56 17.66 5.85 0.20
N ASN A 57 17.28 4.94 1.12
CA ASN A 57 17.18 5.18 2.56
C ASN A 57 16.33 6.40 2.92
N LEU A 58 15.24 6.64 2.19
CA LEU A 58 14.31 7.71 2.53
C LEU A 58 13.63 7.40 3.86
N SER A 59 13.73 8.33 4.82
CA SER A 59 13.09 8.16 6.13
C SER A 59 11.58 8.01 6.01
N PHE A 60 10.98 8.76 5.08
CA PHE A 60 9.57 8.71 4.72
C PHE A 60 9.39 8.91 3.21
N PHE A 61 8.38 8.25 2.63
CA PHE A 61 7.88 8.54 1.29
C PHE A 61 6.40 8.18 1.18
N GLY A 62 5.72 8.72 0.17
CA GLY A 62 4.31 8.44 -0.10
C GLY A 62 4.10 7.69 -1.41
N VAL A 63 3.13 6.80 -1.43
CA VAL A 63 2.50 6.26 -2.64
C VAL A 63 1.07 6.75 -2.65
N LEU A 64 0.70 7.44 -3.73
CA LEU A 64 -0.58 8.09 -3.90
C LEU A 64 -1.14 7.75 -5.29
N GLU A 65 -2.42 7.42 -5.36
CA GLU A 65 -3.17 7.36 -6.61
C GLU A 65 -3.35 8.76 -7.21
N ASP A 66 -3.50 8.83 -8.53
CA ASP A 66 -3.57 10.09 -9.28
C ASP A 66 -4.98 10.71 -9.29
N ASP A 67 -5.99 9.95 -8.87
CA ASP A 67 -7.39 10.35 -8.79
C ASP A 67 -7.88 10.65 -7.35
N LEU A 68 -6.93 10.88 -6.42
CA LEU A 68 -7.25 11.26 -5.05
C LEU A 68 -8.11 12.52 -4.97
N MET A 69 -9.31 12.35 -4.41
CA MET A 69 -10.21 13.45 -4.10
C MET A 69 -10.00 13.95 -2.68
N LEU A 70 -9.73 15.25 -2.55
CA LEU A 70 -9.49 15.87 -1.25
C LEU A 70 -10.82 16.34 -0.64
N ALA A 71 -11.17 15.82 0.54
CA ALA A 71 -12.34 16.28 1.29
C ALA A 71 -12.16 17.67 1.90
N TYR A 72 -10.91 18.14 2.03
CA TYR A 72 -10.53 19.39 2.66
C TYR A 72 -9.53 20.19 1.81
N PRO A 73 -9.37 21.49 2.04
CA PRO A 73 -8.36 22.29 1.35
C PRO A 73 -6.94 21.73 1.53
N PRO A 74 -6.08 21.79 0.50
CA PRO A 74 -4.71 21.24 0.56
C PRO A 74 -3.88 21.74 1.75
N ALA A 75 -4.06 23.00 2.17
CA ALA A 75 -3.35 23.56 3.32
C ALA A 75 -3.73 22.86 4.64
N SER A 76 -5.01 22.54 4.83
CA SER A 76 -5.51 21.82 6.01
C SER A 76 -4.99 20.38 6.02
N ILE A 77 -5.03 19.71 4.87
CA ILE A 77 -4.52 18.34 4.73
C ILE A 77 -3.03 18.30 5.03
N ARG A 78 -2.25 19.21 4.43
CA ARG A 78 -0.83 19.34 4.70
C ARG A 78 -0.58 19.46 6.20
N ARG A 79 -1.21 20.42 6.87
CA ARG A 79 -1.05 20.60 8.32
C ARG A 79 -1.33 19.31 9.09
N ASN A 80 -2.44 18.64 8.80
CA ASN A 80 -2.84 17.43 9.52
C ASN A 80 -1.86 16.27 9.27
N VAL A 81 -1.41 16.08 8.03
CA VAL A 81 -0.43 15.04 7.67
C VAL A 81 0.89 15.29 8.38
N PHE A 82 1.39 16.53 8.40
CA PHE A 82 2.62 16.85 9.13
C PHE A 82 2.49 16.61 10.63
N GLN A 83 1.38 17.03 11.25
CA GLN A 83 1.12 16.77 12.66
C GLN A 83 1.02 15.26 12.98
N ALA A 84 0.39 14.48 12.10
CA ALA A 84 0.31 13.02 12.24
C ALA A 84 1.69 12.37 12.09
N LEU A 85 2.54 12.85 11.19
CA LEU A 85 3.92 12.36 11.04
C LEU A 85 4.78 12.67 12.27
N GLU A 86 4.65 13.85 12.86
CA GLU A 86 5.36 14.24 14.08
C GLU A 86 5.00 13.37 15.29
N ARG A 87 3.76 12.87 15.33
CA ARG A 87 3.23 12.03 16.41
C ARG A 87 3.22 10.54 16.08
N LEU A 88 3.70 10.16 14.88
CA LEU A 88 3.67 8.77 14.45
C LEU A 88 4.55 7.94 15.41
N PRO A 89 4.01 6.91 16.07
CA PRO A 89 4.80 6.17 17.04
C PRO A 89 5.95 5.44 16.35
N PRO A 90 7.14 5.30 16.98
CA PRO A 90 8.29 4.62 16.37
C PRO A 90 8.03 3.16 15.97
N SER A 91 6.99 2.54 16.53
CA SER A 91 6.56 1.19 16.20
C SER A 91 5.78 1.10 14.87
N ALA A 92 5.23 2.21 14.37
CA ALA A 92 4.45 2.24 13.15
C ALA A 92 5.32 1.95 11.92
N ASP A 93 4.80 1.14 11.02
CA ASP A 93 5.42 0.82 9.73
C ASP A 93 4.96 1.82 8.65
N LEU A 94 3.72 2.28 8.72
CA LEU A 94 3.11 3.21 7.76
C LEU A 94 2.07 4.12 8.42
N LEU A 95 1.70 5.19 7.74
CA LEU A 95 0.57 6.05 8.03
C LEU A 95 -0.41 5.98 6.86
N TYR A 96 -1.60 5.46 7.15
CA TYR A 96 -2.70 5.36 6.19
C TYR A 96 -3.47 6.68 6.17
N LEU A 97 -3.61 7.29 4.99
CA LEU A 97 -4.28 8.61 4.84
C LEU A 97 -5.71 8.50 4.33
N GLU A 98 -6.16 7.27 4.11
CA GLU A 98 -7.47 6.95 3.57
C GLU A 98 -8.31 6.24 4.64
N MET A 99 -9.63 6.31 4.53
CA MET A 99 -10.55 5.49 5.30
C MET A 99 -11.45 4.74 4.34
N CYS A 100 -11.05 3.52 3.99
CA CYS A 100 -11.65 2.74 2.93
C CYS A 100 -12.29 1.49 3.52
N PHE A 101 -13.63 1.40 3.47
CA PHE A 101 -14.40 0.28 4.04
C PHE A 101 -14.19 0.05 5.55
N GLU A 102 -13.55 0.98 6.26
CA GLU A 102 -13.46 0.99 7.72
C GLU A 102 -14.66 1.73 8.31
N ASN A 103 -15.14 1.23 9.46
CA ASN A 103 -16.15 1.92 10.26
C ASN A 103 -15.50 2.46 11.54
N CYS A 104 -16.08 3.51 12.12
CA CYS A 104 -15.54 4.10 13.35
C CYS A 104 -15.47 3.11 14.51
N SER A 105 -16.27 2.03 14.50
CA SER A 105 -16.22 0.98 15.52
C SER A 105 -14.95 0.13 15.48
N HIS A 106 -14.18 0.15 14.38
CA HIS A 106 -12.94 -0.63 14.25
C HIS A 106 -11.68 0.23 14.37
N LEU A 107 -11.83 1.55 14.54
CA LEU A 107 -10.73 2.48 14.74
C LEU A 107 -10.38 2.54 16.23
N CYS A 108 -9.17 2.10 16.56
CA CYS A 108 -8.64 2.24 17.90
C CYS A 108 -7.78 3.50 17.98
N TYR A 109 -8.35 4.59 18.51
CA TYR A 109 -7.58 5.79 18.83
C TYR A 109 -6.62 5.49 19.98
N LEU A 110 -5.38 5.93 19.85
CA LEU A 110 -4.42 5.85 20.95
C LEU A 110 -4.73 6.97 21.94
N GLU A 111 -4.69 6.66 23.24
CA GLU A 111 -4.96 7.63 24.29
C GLU A 111 -3.97 8.81 24.20
N GLY A 112 -4.47 10.03 24.01
CA GLY A 112 -3.66 11.24 23.79
C GLY A 112 -3.34 11.57 22.33
N GLU A 113 -3.77 10.76 21.36
CA GLU A 113 -3.51 10.95 19.93
C GLU A 113 -4.80 11.17 19.12
N ASP A 114 -5.34 12.39 19.15
CA ASP A 114 -6.61 12.73 18.48
C ASP A 114 -6.54 12.66 16.94
N LEU A 115 -5.33 12.59 16.36
CA LEU A 115 -5.09 12.63 14.92
C LEU A 115 -4.71 11.27 14.32
N ILE A 116 -4.44 10.26 15.16
CA ILE A 116 -3.95 8.95 14.71
C ILE A 116 -4.82 7.85 15.32
N ALA A 117 -5.42 7.05 14.45
CA ALA A 117 -6.07 5.81 14.84
C ALA A 117 -5.28 4.63 14.30
N ARG A 118 -5.33 3.51 15.04
CA ARG A 118 -4.86 2.23 14.54
C ARG A 118 -5.95 1.62 13.66
N SER A 119 -5.64 1.43 12.39
CA SER A 119 -6.42 0.61 11.47
C SER A 119 -6.26 -0.87 11.80
N ALA A 120 -7.36 -1.63 11.74
CA ALA A 120 -7.37 -3.06 12.03
C ALA A 120 -7.12 -3.91 10.77
N SER A 121 -7.59 -3.45 9.61
CA SER A 121 -7.49 -4.19 8.34
C SER A 121 -7.70 -3.23 7.16
N PRO A 122 -6.71 -2.37 6.85
CA PRO A 122 -6.83 -1.41 5.76
C PRO A 122 -6.87 -2.16 4.43
N ALA A 123 -7.87 -1.87 3.59
CA ALA A 123 -8.15 -2.64 2.38
C ALA A 123 -7.79 -1.91 1.07
N CYS A 124 -7.63 -0.59 1.10
CA CYS A 124 -7.26 0.20 -0.09
C CYS A 124 -5.81 0.69 0.01
N SER A 125 -5.24 1.17 -1.09
CA SER A 125 -3.88 1.71 -1.14
C SER A 125 -3.79 3.07 -1.82
N ALA A 126 -4.88 3.84 -1.82
CA ALA A 126 -4.96 5.09 -2.56
C ALA A 126 -4.00 6.16 -2.02
N ALA A 127 -3.77 6.20 -0.70
CA ALA A 127 -2.82 7.13 -0.09
C ALA A 127 -2.15 6.54 1.15
N ILE A 128 -0.89 6.14 1.01
CA ILE A 128 -0.09 5.57 2.09
C ILE A 128 1.26 6.29 2.20
N LEU A 129 1.62 6.68 3.41
CA LEU A 129 2.98 7.11 3.75
C LEU A 129 3.72 5.97 4.43
N TYR A 130 4.90 5.62 3.93
CA TYR A 130 5.74 4.57 4.47
C TYR A 130 6.90 5.15 5.27
N THR A 131 7.21 4.53 6.40
CA THR A 131 8.52 4.68 7.04
C THR A 131 9.54 3.80 6.30
N LEU A 132 10.84 4.08 6.45
CA LEU A 132 11.89 3.17 5.94
C LEU A 132 11.72 1.74 6.47
N LYS A 133 11.36 1.60 7.76
CA LYS A 133 11.10 0.31 8.41
C LYS A 133 9.94 -0.43 7.74
N GLY A 134 8.82 0.27 7.55
CA GLY A 134 7.65 -0.32 6.92
C GLY A 134 7.87 -0.65 5.45
N ALA A 135 8.61 0.17 4.71
CA ALA A 135 8.97 -0.12 3.33
C ALA A 135 9.76 -1.43 3.20
N ARG A 136 10.76 -1.63 4.07
CA ARG A 136 11.52 -2.89 4.13
C ARG A 136 10.62 -4.07 4.49
N ARG A 137 9.72 -3.89 5.45
CA ARG A 137 8.78 -4.93 5.86
C ARG A 137 7.80 -5.32 4.75
N ILE A 138 7.28 -4.35 4.01
CA ILE A 138 6.40 -4.61 2.86
C ILE A 138 7.16 -5.37 1.78
N LEU A 139 8.40 -5.00 1.48
CA LEU A 139 9.22 -5.75 0.52
C LEU A 139 9.46 -7.18 1.01
N GLU A 140 9.76 -7.40 2.29
CA GLU A 140 9.94 -8.74 2.85
C GLU A 140 8.68 -9.61 2.74
N LEU A 141 7.50 -9.03 2.98
CA LEU A 141 6.24 -9.78 3.00
C LEU A 141 5.61 -9.93 1.60
N CYS A 142 5.80 -8.95 0.73
CA CYS A 142 5.02 -8.81 -0.49
C CYS A 142 5.85 -8.91 -1.76
N ASP A 143 7.16 -9.18 -1.68
CA ASP A 143 8.02 -9.46 -2.83
C ASP A 143 8.41 -10.96 -2.86
N PRO A 144 7.92 -11.75 -3.83
CA PRO A 144 7.14 -11.36 -5.01
C PRO A 144 5.70 -10.99 -4.69
N VAL A 145 5.06 -10.23 -5.59
CA VAL A 145 3.66 -9.81 -5.43
C VAL A 145 2.76 -11.00 -5.13
N PHE A 146 1.86 -10.79 -4.18
CA PHE A 146 0.91 -11.79 -3.67
C PHE A 146 1.52 -12.95 -2.88
N HIS A 147 2.76 -12.83 -2.41
CA HIS A 147 3.35 -13.85 -1.55
C HIS A 147 2.62 -14.01 -0.20
N ALA A 148 2.07 -12.93 0.35
CA ALA A 148 1.39 -12.91 1.65
C ALA A 148 -0.15 -13.03 1.58
N ILE A 149 -0.71 -13.68 0.54
CA ILE A 149 -2.15 -14.00 0.46
C ILE A 149 -2.46 -15.24 1.30
#